data_AF-A0A060XW35-F1
#
_entry.id   AF-A0A060XW35-F1
#
_cell.length_a   1.000
_cell.length_b   1.000
_cell.length_c   1.000
_cell.angle_alpha   90.00
_cell.angle_beta   90.00
_cell.angle_gamma   90.00
#
_symmetry.space_group_name_H-M   'P 1'
#
loop_
_entity.id
_entity.type
_entity.pdbx_description
1 polymer ?
#
loop_
_entity_poly.entity_id
_entity_poly.type
_entity_poly.pdbx_seq_one_letter_code
_entity_poly.pdbx_strand_id
1 'polypeptide(L)'
;MSNILDAAFRVKWDRTTAAKRAVFLAAAAYGVKTLYPIVCRQFVKRNGCRNSRGSKGEENGSTVGVKSQTDALSHKKSPGVNAEFFKQIFELIKILFPKLVSKELGLLSLHSVALISRTFLSIYVAGLDGKIVKTIVEKEPRSFIIQLMKWLLIAIPATFVNSVIRYLECKLALAFRTRLVDHAYTTYFTDQTYYKVSNMDGRLTNPDQSLTEDVMMFSQSVAHLYSNLTKPILDVILTSYTLIQTARSRGANASGPTLLAGLVVFCTAKVLRACSPKFGKLVAEEAHRKGHLRYVHSRIIANAEEIAFYRGHKVEMRQLQKCYRALAEQMNLILSKRLWYIMVEQFLMKYVWSSCGLVMVAVPIITATGFADSETADGQTQVLVSERTEAFTTARNLLASGADAIERIMSSYKEVTELAGYTTRVYNMFLVFGEVQRGVYKRSSASTMGTGEKKIVARPEMHIDGPLEIKGRLSEI
;
A
#
# COMPACT_ATOMS: atom_id res chain seq x y z
N MET A 1 34.75 28.54 -20.27
CA MET A 1 35.22 27.15 -20.05
C MET A 1 36.74 27.08 -20.15
N SER A 2 37.45 27.70 -19.21
CA SER A 2 38.93 27.67 -19.14
C SER A 2 39.43 27.79 -17.68
N ASN A 3 38.64 28.38 -16.79
CA ASN A 3 38.97 28.53 -15.36
C ASN A 3 38.64 27.30 -14.49
N ILE A 4 38.03 26.25 -15.04
CA ILE A 4 37.70 25.01 -14.30
C ILE A 4 38.83 23.95 -14.44
N LEU A 5 39.59 24.00 -15.53
CA LEU A 5 40.72 23.09 -15.75
C LEU A 5 41.97 23.49 -14.95
N ASP A 6 42.17 24.78 -14.69
CA ASP A 6 43.33 25.27 -13.94
C ASP A 6 43.20 25.09 -12.42
N ALA A 7 41.97 24.96 -11.92
CA ALA A 7 41.68 24.63 -10.52
C ALA A 7 41.88 23.14 -10.19
N ALA A 8 41.87 22.25 -11.20
CA ALA A 8 42.07 20.82 -11.02
C ALA A 8 43.56 20.42 -10.86
N PHE A 9 44.50 21.30 -11.25
CA PHE A 9 45.94 21.00 -11.22
C PHE A 9 46.66 21.43 -9.93
N ARG A 10 45.95 22.06 -8.97
CA ARG A 10 46.53 22.57 -7.70
C ARG A 10 45.87 22.02 -6.43
N VAL A 11 45.41 20.77 -6.45
CA VAL A 11 45.06 20.05 -5.21
C VAL A 11 46.21 19.12 -4.86
N LYS A 12 47.02 19.51 -3.87
CA LYS A 12 48.02 18.65 -3.24
C LYS A 12 47.33 17.37 -2.77
N TRP A 13 47.67 16.26 -3.41
CA TRP A 13 47.11 14.95 -3.11
C TRP A 13 47.73 14.42 -1.81
N ASP A 14 47.05 14.63 -0.68
CA ASP A 14 47.50 14.06 0.58
C ASP A 14 47.45 12.53 0.54
N ARG A 15 48.63 11.91 0.57
CA ARG A 15 48.84 10.44 0.54
C ARG A 15 48.04 9.72 1.63
N THR A 16 47.79 10.38 2.77
CA THR A 16 47.08 9.83 3.93
C THR A 16 45.57 9.67 3.68
N THR A 17 44.95 10.62 2.98
CA THR A 17 43.51 10.60 2.66
C THR A 17 43.19 9.61 1.55
N ALA A 18 44.10 9.48 0.58
CA ALA A 18 44.02 8.46 -0.47
C ALA A 18 44.18 7.04 0.09
N ALA A 19 45.13 6.84 1.02
CA ALA A 19 45.32 5.56 1.69
C ALA A 19 44.10 5.14 2.52
N LYS A 20 43.49 6.06 3.29
CA LYS A 20 42.27 5.78 4.06
C LYS A 20 41.09 5.37 3.16
N ARG A 21 40.92 6.04 2.01
CA ARG A 21 39.88 5.68 1.01
C ARG A 21 40.16 4.34 0.33
N ALA A 22 41.42 4.03 0.04
CA ALA A 22 41.82 2.75 -0.51
C ALA A 22 41.59 1.60 0.47
N VAL A 23 41.86 1.79 1.76
CA VAL A 23 41.59 0.79 2.82
C VAL A 23 40.09 0.56 2.99
N PHE A 24 39.27 1.62 2.93
CA PHE A 24 37.80 1.47 3.01
C PHE A 24 37.21 0.74 1.80
N LEU A 25 37.71 1.03 0.58
CA LEU A 25 37.31 0.33 -0.63
C LEU A 25 37.79 -1.14 -0.63
N ALA A 26 38.99 -1.41 -0.10
CA ALA A 26 39.52 -2.76 0.06
C ALA A 26 38.71 -3.57 1.09
N ALA A 27 38.32 -2.96 2.22
CA ALA A 27 37.48 -3.59 3.23
C ALA A 27 36.07 -3.88 2.70
N ALA A 28 35.49 -2.95 1.92
CA ALA A 28 34.20 -3.16 1.25
C ALA A 28 34.28 -4.29 0.20
N ALA A 29 35.33 -4.32 -0.62
CA ALA A 29 35.56 -5.37 -1.60
C ALA A 29 35.81 -6.74 -0.93
N TYR A 30 36.52 -6.77 0.20
CA TYR A 30 36.75 -7.98 0.98
C TYR A 30 35.46 -8.48 1.65
N GLY A 31 34.61 -7.58 2.15
CA GLY A 31 33.28 -7.91 2.67
C GLY A 31 32.41 -8.56 1.59
N VAL A 32 32.39 -7.99 0.38
CA VAL A 32 31.67 -8.56 -0.77
C VAL A 32 32.25 -9.93 -1.17
N LYS A 33 33.59 -10.07 -1.22
CA LYS A 33 34.27 -11.33 -1.54
C LYS A 33 34.03 -12.43 -0.49
N THR A 34 33.86 -12.06 0.78
CA THR A 34 33.63 -13.02 1.88
C THR A 34 32.15 -13.44 1.97
N LEU A 35 31.22 -12.53 1.69
CA LEU A 35 29.77 -12.83 1.67
C LEU A 35 29.31 -13.55 0.39
N TYR A 36 29.95 -13.29 -0.76
CA TYR A 36 29.63 -13.93 -2.04
C TYR A 36 29.61 -15.47 -2.00
N PRO A 37 30.62 -16.18 -1.46
CA PRO A 37 30.63 -17.65 -1.41
C PRO A 37 29.59 -18.24 -0.45
N ILE A 38 29.22 -17.52 0.62
CA ILE A 38 28.22 -17.98 1.60
C ILE A 38 26.82 -17.94 0.98
N VAL A 39 26.50 -16.87 0.23
CA VAL A 39 25.24 -16.72 -0.50
C VAL A 39 25.17 -17.70 -1.67
N CYS A 40 26.26 -17.86 -2.45
CA CYS A 40 26.30 -18.84 -3.54
C CYS A 40 26.14 -20.29 -3.05
N ARG A 41 26.71 -20.68 -1.89
CA ARG A 41 26.49 -22.02 -1.31
C ARG A 41 25.03 -22.27 -0.94
N GLN A 42 24.30 -21.27 -0.44
CA GLN A 42 22.86 -21.40 -0.15
C GLN A 42 22.01 -21.53 -1.42
N PHE A 43 22.38 -20.84 -2.51
CA PHE A 43 21.69 -20.96 -3.80
C PHE A 43 21.97 -22.30 -4.52
N VAL A 44 23.20 -22.80 -4.47
CA VAL A 44 23.57 -24.08 -5.11
C VAL A 44 22.97 -25.29 -4.37
N LYS A 45 22.92 -25.27 -3.04
CA LYS A 45 22.29 -26.35 -2.24
C LYS A 45 20.78 -26.48 -2.49
N ARG A 46 20.13 -25.40 -2.94
CA ARG A 46 18.71 -25.37 -3.29
C ARG A 46 18.42 -25.78 -4.75
N ASN A 47 19.39 -25.66 -5.65
CA ASN A 47 19.29 -26.17 -7.03
C ASN A 47 19.70 -27.65 -7.15
N GLY A 48 20.56 -28.16 -6.26
CA GLY A 48 20.98 -29.57 -6.24
C GLY A 48 19.85 -30.57 -5.95
N CYS A 49 18.84 -30.21 -5.14
CA CYS A 49 17.68 -31.08 -4.87
C CYS A 49 16.60 -31.05 -5.95
N ARG A 50 16.77 -30.28 -7.04
CA ARG A 50 15.75 -30.13 -8.08
C ARG A 50 16.08 -30.87 -9.39
N ASN A 51 17.25 -31.51 -9.47
CA ASN A 51 17.74 -32.15 -10.69
C ASN A 51 17.73 -33.68 -10.70
N SER A 52 17.02 -34.34 -9.77
CA SER A 52 16.87 -35.80 -9.75
C SER A 52 15.40 -36.22 -9.65
N ARG A 53 14.60 -35.90 -10.68
CA ARG A 53 13.38 -36.66 -11.05
C ARG A 53 12.82 -36.12 -12.36
N GLY A 54 13.07 -36.85 -13.44
CA GLY A 54 12.43 -36.62 -14.73
C GLY A 54 13.26 -37.15 -15.90
N SER A 55 13.21 -38.46 -16.12
CA SER A 55 13.62 -39.07 -17.40
C SER A 55 12.72 -40.26 -17.70
N LYS A 56 11.95 -40.17 -18.79
CA LYS A 56 11.95 -41.08 -19.97
C LYS A 56 10.60 -41.12 -20.72
N GLY A 57 10.70 -41.19 -22.06
CA GLY A 57 9.64 -41.45 -23.06
C GLY A 57 9.52 -40.31 -24.09
N GLU A 58 10.37 -40.24 -25.13
CA GLU A 58 10.21 -40.83 -26.50
C GLU A 58 8.99 -40.26 -27.25
N GLU A 59 9.11 -39.38 -28.24
CA GLU A 59 9.64 -39.39 -29.63
C GLU A 59 8.56 -39.59 -30.73
N ASN A 60 8.59 -38.64 -31.68
CA ASN A 60 8.12 -38.65 -33.08
C ASN A 60 6.64 -38.44 -33.44
N GLY A 61 6.42 -37.50 -34.38
CA GLY A 61 5.18 -37.36 -35.15
C GLY A 61 4.88 -35.95 -35.67
N SER A 62 5.52 -35.56 -36.76
CA SER A 62 5.29 -34.35 -37.56
C SER A 62 3.87 -34.28 -38.15
N THR A 63 3.21 -33.10 -38.14
CA THR A 63 2.46 -32.56 -39.32
C THR A 63 1.86 -31.17 -39.06
N VAL A 64 2.23 -30.26 -39.96
CA VAL A 64 1.40 -29.28 -40.69
C VAL A 64 0.64 -28.21 -39.90
N GLY A 65 1.02 -26.97 -40.16
CA GLY A 65 0.41 -25.77 -39.63
C GLY A 65 -1.01 -25.51 -40.14
N VAL A 66 -1.84 -25.04 -39.21
CA VAL A 66 -3.02 -24.23 -39.50
C VAL A 66 -2.92 -23.01 -38.59
N LYS A 67 -2.67 -21.84 -39.19
CA LYS A 67 -2.86 -20.54 -38.56
C LYS A 67 -4.35 -20.41 -38.26
N SER A 68 -4.72 -20.30 -36.98
CA SER A 68 -6.01 -19.73 -36.59
C SER A 68 -5.79 -18.66 -35.55
N GLN A 69 -6.08 -17.43 -35.98
CA GLN A 69 -6.25 -16.26 -35.13
C GLN A 69 -7.47 -16.48 -34.25
N THR A 70 -7.27 -16.92 -33.01
CA THR A 70 -8.32 -16.90 -32.00
C THR A 70 -7.72 -16.82 -30.60
N ASP A 71 -7.14 -15.67 -30.25
CA ASP A 71 -6.78 -15.34 -28.87
C ASP A 71 -6.89 -13.82 -28.65
N ALA A 72 -8.11 -13.33 -28.84
CA ALA A 72 -8.55 -12.06 -28.27
C ALA A 72 -9.82 -12.34 -27.48
N LEU A 73 -9.82 -11.96 -26.19
CA LEU A 73 -10.91 -12.06 -25.20
C LEU A 73 -10.95 -13.35 -24.36
N SER A 74 -10.03 -13.46 -23.40
CA SER A 74 -10.38 -13.75 -21.99
C SER A 74 -9.12 -13.74 -21.14
N HIS A 75 -8.59 -12.55 -20.87
CA HIS A 75 -7.72 -12.35 -19.72
C HIS A 75 -8.48 -11.42 -18.78
N LYS A 76 -9.35 -11.99 -17.92
CA LYS A 76 -9.74 -11.30 -16.68
C LYS A 76 -8.44 -11.11 -15.88
N LYS A 77 -7.74 -10.02 -16.13
CA LYS A 77 -6.61 -9.57 -15.30
C LYS A 77 -7.15 -9.48 -13.89
N SER A 78 -6.43 -10.09 -12.95
CA SER A 78 -6.73 -9.94 -11.52
C SER A 78 -6.93 -8.46 -11.21
N PRO A 79 -7.96 -8.09 -10.41
CA PRO A 79 -8.14 -6.72 -9.97
C PRO A 79 -6.91 -6.33 -9.13
N GLY A 80 -5.99 -5.63 -9.77
CA GLY A 80 -4.79 -5.09 -9.17
C GLY A 80 -4.73 -3.60 -9.44
N VAL A 81 -3.75 -2.93 -8.84
CA VAL A 81 -3.47 -1.50 -9.07
C VAL A 81 -2.94 -1.33 -10.50
N ASN A 82 -3.84 -1.25 -11.47
CA ASN A 82 -3.57 -1.09 -12.89
C ASN A 82 -3.87 0.36 -13.32
N ALA A 83 -3.43 0.77 -14.51
CA ALA A 83 -3.81 2.07 -15.09
C ALA A 83 -5.34 2.25 -15.17
N GLU A 84 -6.07 1.16 -15.39
CA GLU A 84 -7.54 1.13 -15.36
C GLU A 84 -8.11 1.52 -13.99
N PHE A 85 -7.50 1.08 -12.88
CA PHE A 85 -7.92 1.46 -11.53
C PHE A 85 -7.84 2.98 -11.33
N PHE A 86 -6.74 3.60 -11.77
CA PHE A 86 -6.57 5.06 -11.67
C PHE A 86 -7.58 5.82 -12.52
N LYS A 87 -7.95 5.29 -13.69
CA LYS A 87 -9.02 5.86 -14.51
C LYS A 87 -10.39 5.74 -13.82
N GLN A 88 -10.71 4.55 -13.29
CA GLN A 88 -11.98 4.28 -12.60
C GLN A 88 -12.14 5.15 -11.35
N ILE A 89 -11.10 5.23 -10.51
CA ILE A 89 -11.16 6.05 -9.30
C ILE A 89 -11.26 7.54 -9.63
N PHE A 90 -10.61 8.02 -10.70
CA PHE A 90 -10.71 9.43 -11.10
C PHE A 90 -12.13 9.81 -11.55
N GLU A 91 -12.81 8.92 -12.30
CA GLU A 91 -14.22 9.12 -12.66
C GLU A 91 -15.13 9.15 -11.41
N LEU A 92 -14.90 8.25 -10.44
CA LEU A 92 -15.66 8.26 -9.18
C LEU A 92 -15.35 9.51 -8.32
N ILE A 93 -14.10 9.97 -8.30
CA ILE A 93 -13.70 11.22 -7.62
C ILE A 93 -14.38 12.43 -8.26
N LYS A 94 -14.55 12.44 -9.59
CA LYS A 94 -15.29 13.50 -10.29
C LYS A 94 -16.76 13.57 -9.85
N ILE A 95 -17.38 12.43 -9.55
CA ILE A 95 -18.73 12.36 -8.97
C ILE A 95 -18.73 12.86 -7.52
N LEU A 96 -17.69 12.54 -6.74
CA LEU A 96 -17.53 13.01 -5.36
C LEU A 96 -17.33 14.54 -5.28
N PHE A 97 -16.62 15.13 -6.24
CA PHE A 97 -16.33 16.57 -6.29
C PHE A 97 -16.83 17.23 -7.59
N PRO A 98 -18.14 17.46 -7.74
CA PRO A 98 -18.70 18.05 -8.96
C PRO A 98 -18.43 19.57 -9.09
N LYS A 99 -18.16 20.27 -7.98
CA LYS A 99 -17.86 21.71 -7.94
C LYS A 99 -16.65 22.00 -7.07
N LEU A 100 -15.80 22.94 -7.52
CA LEU A 100 -14.60 23.42 -6.81
C LEU A 100 -14.92 24.14 -5.48
N VAL A 101 -16.19 24.43 -5.20
CA VAL A 101 -16.65 24.93 -3.90
C VAL A 101 -17.85 24.07 -3.48
N SER A 102 -17.56 23.02 -2.72
CA SER A 102 -18.57 22.11 -2.16
C SER A 102 -18.31 21.90 -0.68
N LYS A 103 -19.36 21.51 0.07
CA LYS A 103 -19.25 21.17 1.51
C LYS A 103 -18.17 20.11 1.75
N GLU A 104 -18.01 19.16 0.81
CA GLU A 104 -17.03 18.08 0.89
C GLU A 104 -15.60 18.57 0.71
N LEU A 105 -15.38 19.51 -0.21
CA LEU A 105 -14.06 20.12 -0.38
C LEU A 105 -13.66 20.97 0.83
N GLY A 106 -14.63 21.66 1.45
CA GLY A 106 -14.41 22.36 2.72
C GLY A 106 -13.99 21.42 3.84
N LEU A 107 -14.66 20.27 3.95
CA LEU A 107 -14.32 19.24 4.94
C LEU A 107 -12.96 18.58 4.67
N LEU A 108 -12.64 18.32 3.40
CA LEU A 108 -11.34 17.80 2.95
C LEU A 108 -10.21 18.80 3.23
N SER A 109 -10.45 20.09 2.99
CA SER A 109 -9.50 21.16 3.28
C SER A 109 -9.23 21.25 4.78
N LEU A 110 -10.28 21.25 5.60
CA LEU A 110 -10.16 21.25 7.06
C LEU A 110 -9.39 20.03 7.57
N HIS A 111 -9.65 18.85 6.99
CA HIS A 111 -8.90 17.63 7.31
C HIS A 111 -7.42 17.74 6.91
N SER A 112 -7.12 18.28 5.74
CA SER A 112 -5.75 18.55 5.28
C SER A 112 -5.00 19.49 6.23
N VAL A 113 -5.65 20.56 6.67
CA VAL A 113 -5.08 21.52 7.64
C VAL A 113 -4.83 20.84 8.99
N ALA A 114 -5.74 19.98 9.46
CA ALA A 114 -5.54 19.22 10.68
C ALA A 114 -4.33 18.25 10.59
N LEU A 115 -4.13 17.61 9.43
CA LEU A 115 -2.96 16.75 9.18
C LEU A 115 -1.65 17.54 9.20
N ILE A 116 -1.62 18.71 8.53
CA ILE A 116 -0.46 19.60 8.51
C ILE A 116 -0.14 20.10 9.93
N SER A 117 -1.15 20.57 10.67
CA SER A 117 -1.01 21.01 12.06
C SER A 117 -0.44 19.90 12.95
N ARG A 118 -0.94 18.66 12.80
CA ARG A 118 -0.43 17.50 13.55
C ARG A 118 1.04 17.22 13.28
N THR A 119 1.47 17.40 12.04
CA THR A 119 2.85 17.15 11.60
C THR A 119 3.79 18.19 12.20
N PHE A 120 3.44 19.49 12.11
CA PHE A 120 4.21 20.55 12.76
C PHE A 120 4.33 20.34 14.27
N LEU A 121 3.24 19.95 14.91
CA LEU A 121 3.25 19.65 16.34
C LEU A 121 4.17 18.48 16.68
N SER A 122 4.24 17.46 15.83
CA SER A 122 5.16 16.33 15.99
C SER A 122 6.62 16.75 15.90
N ILE A 123 6.97 17.64 14.96
CA ILE A 123 8.33 18.19 14.81
C ILE A 123 8.68 19.05 16.03
N TYR A 124 7.74 19.86 16.48
CA TYR A 124 7.94 20.70 17.67
C TYR A 124 8.16 19.87 18.94
N VAL A 125 7.39 18.79 19.12
CA VAL A 125 7.59 17.84 20.23
C VAL A 125 8.97 17.18 20.13
N ALA A 126 9.40 16.74 18.95
CA ALA A 126 10.74 16.16 18.76
C ALA A 126 11.87 17.15 19.12
N GLY A 127 11.70 18.44 18.83
CA GLY A 127 12.64 19.49 19.24
C GLY A 127 12.60 19.78 20.74
N LEU A 128 11.41 19.75 21.36
CA LEU A 128 11.29 19.86 22.83
C LEU A 128 11.97 18.69 23.55
N ASP A 129 11.81 17.46 23.04
CA ASP A 129 12.48 16.28 23.58
C ASP A 129 14.02 16.46 23.54
N GLY A 130 14.56 17.00 22.44
CA GLY A 130 15.98 17.33 22.34
C GLY A 130 16.45 18.34 23.39
N LYS A 131 15.66 19.40 23.61
CA LYS A 131 15.95 20.43 24.62
C LYS A 131 15.91 19.87 26.04
N ILE A 132 14.93 19.02 26.36
CA ILE A 132 14.81 18.34 27.65
C ILE A 132 16.07 17.51 27.92
N VAL A 133 16.54 16.76 26.92
CA VAL A 133 17.77 15.97 27.06
C VAL A 133 18.99 16.88 27.24
N LYS A 134 19.04 18.03 26.58
CA LYS A 134 20.11 19.02 26.78
C LYS A 134 20.13 19.60 28.19
N THR A 135 18.99 19.97 28.76
CA THR A 135 18.95 20.49 30.15
C THR A 135 19.33 19.44 31.20
N ILE A 136 19.09 18.16 30.91
CA ILE A 136 19.59 17.04 31.73
C ILE A 136 21.12 17.01 31.70
N VAL A 137 21.75 17.17 30.53
CA VAL A 137 23.22 17.17 30.37
C VAL A 137 23.85 18.41 31.04
N GLU A 138 23.20 19.56 30.95
CA GLU A 138 23.61 20.82 31.59
C GLU A 138 23.41 20.84 33.12
N LYS A 139 22.72 19.82 33.68
CA LYS A 139 22.44 19.68 35.11
C LYS A 139 21.67 20.86 35.72
N GLU A 140 20.79 21.50 34.94
CA GLU A 140 19.95 22.60 35.40
C GLU A 140 18.51 22.16 35.74
N PRO A 141 18.16 21.90 37.01
CA PRO A 141 16.87 21.34 37.38
C PRO A 141 15.69 22.29 37.12
N ARG A 142 15.91 23.61 37.25
CA ARG A 142 14.87 24.63 37.00
C ARG A 142 14.48 24.67 35.52
N SER A 143 15.48 24.69 34.64
CA SER A 143 15.31 24.68 33.19
C SER A 143 14.62 23.38 32.73
N PHE A 144 14.99 22.24 33.31
CA PHE A 144 14.34 20.96 33.06
C PHE A 144 12.84 20.96 33.39
N ILE A 145 12.45 21.43 34.59
CA ILE A 145 11.03 21.49 34.99
C ILE A 145 10.23 22.38 34.03
N ILE A 146 10.77 23.54 33.64
CA ILE A 146 10.10 24.45 32.70
C ILE A 146 9.90 23.77 31.34
N GLN A 147 10.90 23.05 30.83
CA GLN A 147 10.79 22.35 29.55
C GLN A 147 9.83 21.15 29.60
N LEU A 148 9.84 20.42 30.71
CA LEU A 148 8.90 19.32 30.94
C LEU A 148 7.45 19.82 31.03
N MET A 149 7.21 20.95 31.72
CA MET A 149 5.88 21.56 31.77
C MET A 149 5.41 22.03 30.39
N LYS A 150 6.31 22.59 29.56
CA LYS A 150 5.99 22.93 28.15
C LYS A 150 5.64 21.70 27.32
N TRP A 151 6.35 20.59 27.54
CA TRP A 151 6.08 19.31 26.88
C TRP A 151 4.72 18.72 27.29
N LEU A 152 4.35 18.81 28.57
CA LEU A 152 3.04 18.37 29.03
C LEU A 152 1.92 19.28 28.48
N LEU A 153 2.15 20.60 28.46
CA LEU A 153 1.15 21.56 27.96
C LEU A 153 0.86 21.37 26.47
N ILE A 154 1.88 21.06 25.66
CA ILE A 154 1.70 20.81 24.22
C ILE A 154 1.02 19.46 23.93
N ALA A 155 0.99 18.53 24.88
CA ALA A 155 0.29 17.27 24.73
C ALA A 155 -1.25 17.47 24.61
N ILE A 156 -1.81 18.49 25.27
CA ILE A 156 -3.26 18.80 25.23
C ILE A 156 -3.73 19.15 23.80
N PRO A 157 -3.15 20.14 23.10
CA PRO A 157 -3.51 20.39 21.71
C PRO A 157 -3.15 19.22 20.79
N ALA A 158 -2.11 18.43 21.12
CA ALA A 158 -1.75 17.27 20.31
C ALA A 158 -2.80 16.16 20.32
N THR A 159 -3.35 15.84 21.48
CA THR A 159 -4.46 14.88 21.59
C THR A 159 -5.73 15.42 20.96
N PHE A 160 -6.01 16.73 21.12
CA PHE A 160 -7.14 17.37 20.46
C PHE A 160 -7.07 17.26 18.93
N VAL A 161 -5.94 17.65 18.32
CA VAL A 161 -5.76 17.54 16.86
C VAL A 161 -5.88 16.09 16.40
N ASN A 162 -5.37 15.13 17.17
CA ASN A 162 -5.51 13.70 16.84
C ASN A 162 -6.98 13.25 16.82
N SER A 163 -7.77 13.67 17.80
CA SER A 163 -9.21 13.40 17.86
C SER A 163 -9.96 14.09 16.72
N VAL A 164 -9.60 15.33 16.37
CA VAL A 164 -10.17 16.07 15.23
C VAL A 164 -9.90 15.35 13.91
N ILE A 165 -8.69 14.80 13.70
CA ILE A 165 -8.37 14.02 12.50
C ILE A 165 -9.31 12.82 12.37
N ARG A 166 -9.51 12.05 13.44
CA ARG A 166 -10.42 10.88 13.45
C ARG A 166 -11.87 11.28 13.21
N TYR A 167 -12.33 12.36 13.85
CA TYR A 167 -13.67 12.89 13.64
C TYR A 167 -13.90 13.32 12.18
N LEU A 168 -12.95 14.08 11.61
CA LEU A 168 -13.03 14.57 10.24
C LEU A 168 -12.98 13.43 9.22
N GLU A 169 -12.19 12.39 9.47
CA GLU A 169 -12.15 11.18 8.64
C GLU A 169 -13.53 10.49 8.58
N CYS A 170 -14.14 10.22 9.73
CA CYS A 170 -15.49 9.63 9.78
C CYS A 170 -16.53 10.54 9.12
N LYS A 171 -16.43 11.85 9.33
CA LYS A 171 -17.37 12.81 8.74
C LYS A 171 -17.21 12.89 7.22
N LEU A 172 -15.98 12.82 6.71
CA LEU A 172 -15.66 12.77 5.29
C LEU A 172 -16.17 11.48 4.65
N ALA A 173 -15.96 10.33 5.29
CA ALA A 173 -16.50 9.04 4.84
C ALA A 173 -18.03 9.08 4.70
N LEU A 174 -18.72 9.65 5.69
CA LEU A 174 -20.17 9.80 5.66
C LEU A 174 -20.62 10.71 4.51
N ALA A 175 -19.94 11.83 4.31
CA ALA A 175 -20.34 12.80 3.31
C ALA A 175 -20.08 12.30 1.87
N PHE A 176 -18.96 11.60 1.64
CA PHE A 176 -18.72 10.85 0.41
C PHE A 176 -19.80 9.80 0.15
N ARG A 177 -20.18 9.03 1.19
CA ARG A 177 -21.25 8.04 1.08
C ARG A 177 -22.57 8.68 0.69
N THR A 178 -22.99 9.74 1.39
CA THR A 178 -24.25 10.44 1.10
C THR A 178 -24.28 10.91 -0.35
N ARG A 179 -23.20 11.54 -0.83
CA ARG A 179 -23.12 12.01 -2.23
C ARG A 179 -23.21 10.88 -3.24
N LEU A 180 -22.48 9.81 -3.01
CA LEU A 180 -22.42 8.68 -3.94
C LEU A 180 -23.75 7.93 -3.97
N VAL A 181 -24.40 7.76 -2.82
CA VAL A 181 -25.74 7.15 -2.71
C VAL A 181 -26.80 8.03 -3.37
N ASP A 182 -26.81 9.35 -3.13
CA ASP A 182 -27.78 10.26 -3.76
C ASP A 182 -27.67 10.21 -5.29
N HIS A 183 -26.44 10.21 -5.82
CA HIS A 183 -26.20 10.05 -7.25
C HIS A 183 -26.65 8.68 -7.75
N ALA A 184 -26.29 7.60 -7.05
CA ALA A 184 -26.67 6.24 -7.42
C ALA A 184 -28.19 6.04 -7.42
N TYR A 185 -28.90 6.54 -6.42
CA TYR A 185 -30.37 6.49 -6.37
C TYR A 185 -31.00 7.28 -7.51
N THR A 186 -30.51 8.49 -7.78
CA THR A 186 -31.01 9.28 -8.91
C THR A 186 -30.87 8.51 -10.22
N THR A 187 -29.69 7.95 -10.51
CA THR A 187 -29.47 7.17 -11.74
C THR A 187 -30.27 5.87 -11.75
N TYR A 188 -30.39 5.18 -10.61
CA TYR A 188 -31.10 3.90 -10.50
C TYR A 188 -32.61 4.04 -10.73
N PHE A 189 -33.22 5.13 -10.26
CA PHE A 189 -34.65 5.39 -10.46
C PHE A 189 -34.99 6.10 -11.78
N THR A 190 -34.01 6.65 -12.48
CA THR A 190 -34.22 7.28 -13.79
C THR A 190 -34.53 6.23 -14.86
N ASP A 191 -35.49 6.51 -15.76
CA ASP A 191 -35.86 5.67 -16.91
C ASP A 191 -36.16 4.19 -16.59
N GLN A 192 -36.68 3.93 -15.38
CA GLN A 192 -36.95 2.57 -14.87
C GLN A 192 -35.70 1.65 -14.90
N THR A 193 -34.52 2.25 -14.71
CA THR A 193 -33.23 1.54 -14.70
C THR A 193 -33.23 0.42 -13.65
N TYR A 194 -33.89 0.60 -12.51
CA TYR A 194 -34.07 -0.44 -11.48
C TYR A 194 -34.65 -1.75 -12.02
N TYR A 195 -35.67 -1.67 -12.88
CA TYR A 195 -36.30 -2.85 -13.48
C TYR A 195 -35.42 -3.43 -14.59
N LYS A 196 -34.90 -2.54 -15.45
CA LYS A 196 -34.08 -2.91 -16.60
C LYS A 196 -32.77 -3.60 -16.19
N VAL A 197 -32.09 -3.11 -15.15
CA VAL A 197 -30.85 -3.70 -14.64
C VAL A 197 -31.10 -5.07 -14.02
N SER A 198 -32.18 -5.23 -13.25
CA SER A 198 -32.48 -6.51 -12.58
C SER A 198 -32.91 -7.60 -13.57
N ASN A 199 -33.68 -7.24 -14.60
CA ASN A 199 -34.36 -8.23 -15.45
C ASN A 199 -33.81 -8.35 -16.87
N MET A 200 -33.17 -7.29 -17.41
CA MET A 200 -32.70 -7.26 -18.80
C MET A 200 -31.17 -7.38 -18.92
N ASP A 201 -30.41 -6.93 -17.92
CA ASP A 201 -28.95 -6.99 -17.91
C ASP A 201 -28.44 -8.06 -16.93
N GLY A 202 -27.59 -8.98 -17.39
CA GLY A 202 -27.07 -10.08 -16.57
C GLY A 202 -25.68 -9.82 -15.97
N ARG A 203 -25.12 -8.62 -16.15
CA ARG A 203 -23.74 -8.32 -15.74
C ARG A 203 -23.60 -7.98 -14.26
N LEU A 204 -24.64 -7.40 -13.67
CA LEU A 204 -24.73 -7.17 -12.23
C LEU A 204 -25.57 -8.29 -11.61
N THR A 205 -24.92 -9.24 -10.93
CA THR A 205 -25.64 -10.34 -10.27
C THR A 205 -26.54 -9.85 -9.14
N ASN A 206 -26.09 -8.86 -8.35
CA ASN A 206 -26.79 -8.33 -7.17
C ASN A 206 -26.67 -6.79 -7.14
N PRO A 207 -27.56 -6.04 -7.80
CA PRO A 207 -27.49 -4.57 -7.83
C PRO A 207 -27.76 -3.92 -6.46
N ASP A 208 -28.55 -4.59 -5.62
CA ASP A 208 -28.83 -4.23 -4.22
C ASP A 208 -27.57 -4.23 -3.35
N GLN A 209 -26.74 -5.26 -3.48
CA GLN A 209 -25.46 -5.35 -2.76
C GLN A 209 -24.50 -4.23 -3.18
N SER A 210 -24.42 -3.94 -4.49
CA SER A 210 -23.55 -2.87 -4.97
C SER A 210 -24.00 -1.48 -4.51
N LEU A 211 -25.31 -1.24 -4.45
CA LEU A 211 -25.88 0.04 -4.02
C LEU A 211 -25.73 0.30 -2.53
N THR A 212 -25.72 -0.76 -1.70
CA THR A 212 -25.66 -0.66 -0.24
C THR A 212 -24.24 -0.87 0.29
N GLU A 213 -23.68 -2.06 0.11
CA GLU A 213 -22.44 -2.50 0.73
C GLU A 213 -21.21 -1.96 -0.01
N ASP A 214 -21.15 -2.09 -1.34
CA ASP A 214 -19.96 -1.68 -2.10
C ASP A 214 -19.74 -0.15 -2.06
N VAL A 215 -20.81 0.64 -2.17
CA VAL A 215 -20.76 2.11 -2.05
C VAL A 215 -20.31 2.54 -0.65
N MET A 216 -20.80 1.87 0.40
CA MET A 216 -20.37 2.13 1.78
C MET A 216 -18.88 1.82 1.97
N MET A 217 -18.45 0.61 1.57
CA MET A 217 -17.06 0.15 1.71
C MET A 217 -16.10 1.02 0.91
N PHE A 218 -16.47 1.42 -0.31
CA PHE A 218 -15.69 2.37 -1.11
C PHE A 218 -15.53 3.72 -0.39
N SER A 219 -16.63 4.33 0.06
CA SER A 219 -16.60 5.66 0.69
C SER A 219 -15.77 5.69 1.98
N GLN A 220 -15.89 4.65 2.81
CA GLN A 220 -15.08 4.48 4.02
C GLN A 220 -13.61 4.24 3.68
N SER A 221 -13.32 3.34 2.73
CA SER A 221 -11.95 3.01 2.34
C SER A 221 -11.22 4.21 1.73
N VAL A 222 -11.89 5.03 0.91
CA VAL A 222 -11.29 6.25 0.32
C VAL A 222 -10.95 7.27 1.41
N ALA A 223 -11.87 7.53 2.35
CA ALA A 223 -11.62 8.48 3.43
C ALA A 223 -10.51 8.00 4.39
N HIS A 224 -10.53 6.71 4.75
CA HIS A 224 -9.49 6.09 5.57
C HIS A 224 -8.13 6.16 4.88
N LEU A 225 -8.06 5.74 3.60
CA LEU A 225 -6.82 5.75 2.84
C LEU A 225 -6.25 7.17 2.70
N TYR A 226 -7.10 8.17 2.48
CA TYR A 226 -6.66 9.56 2.42
C TYR A 226 -5.95 9.99 3.70
N SER A 227 -6.57 9.74 4.86
CA SER A 227 -6.01 10.06 6.19
C SER A 227 -4.73 9.25 6.47
N ASN A 228 -4.75 7.95 6.17
CA ASN A 228 -3.67 7.01 6.48
C ASN A 228 -2.46 7.15 5.55
N LEU A 229 -2.62 7.67 4.33
CA LEU A 229 -1.54 7.89 3.37
C LEU A 229 -0.97 9.32 3.45
N THR A 230 -1.84 10.33 3.52
CA THR A 230 -1.43 11.74 3.48
C THR A 230 -0.58 12.10 4.70
N LYS A 231 -0.95 11.61 5.89
CA LYS A 231 -0.20 11.91 7.12
C LYS A 231 1.25 11.41 7.05
N PRO A 232 1.52 10.11 6.84
CA PRO A 232 2.88 9.62 6.70
C PRO A 232 3.68 10.29 5.57
N ILE A 233 3.05 10.64 4.45
CA ILE A 233 3.75 11.35 3.37
C ILE A 233 4.21 12.74 3.85
N LEU A 234 3.33 13.49 4.52
CA LEU A 234 3.70 14.79 5.09
C LEU A 234 4.78 14.65 6.17
N ASP A 235 4.66 13.63 7.03
CA ASP A 235 5.66 13.31 8.05
C ASP A 235 7.03 13.05 7.38
N VAL A 236 7.10 12.23 6.32
CA VAL A 236 8.34 11.93 5.59
C VAL A 236 8.92 13.18 4.92
N ILE A 237 8.11 13.97 4.22
CA ILE A 237 8.56 15.19 3.53
C ILE A 237 9.16 16.18 4.54
N LEU A 238 8.44 16.45 5.63
CA LEU A 238 8.84 17.46 6.61
C LEU A 238 9.98 16.99 7.51
N THR A 239 10.02 15.71 7.92
CA THR A 239 11.17 15.15 8.64
C THR A 239 12.42 15.13 7.78
N SER A 240 12.30 14.77 6.49
CA SER A 240 13.42 14.83 5.54
C SER A 240 13.92 16.25 5.36
N TYR A 241 13.01 17.22 5.17
CA TYR A 241 13.37 18.63 5.05
C TYR A 241 14.11 19.14 6.31
N THR A 242 13.57 18.86 7.50
CA THR A 242 14.14 19.28 8.78
C THR A 242 15.50 18.64 9.03
N LEU A 243 15.66 17.35 8.69
CA LEU A 243 16.93 16.64 8.81
C LEU A 243 17.99 17.21 7.87
N ILE A 244 17.63 17.51 6.62
CA ILE A 244 18.53 18.14 5.64
C ILE A 244 18.94 19.55 6.09
N GLN A 245 17.99 20.34 6.60
CA GLN A 245 18.27 21.69 7.09
C GLN A 245 19.21 21.65 8.31
N THR A 246 18.97 20.72 9.24
CA THR A 246 19.80 20.49 10.44
C THR A 246 21.19 19.97 10.10
N ALA A 247 21.32 19.18 9.03
CA ALA A 247 22.62 18.71 8.53
C ALA A 247 23.41 19.82 7.83
N ARG A 248 22.74 20.68 7.04
CA ARG A 248 23.36 21.82 6.35
C ARG A 248 23.82 22.90 7.31
N SER A 249 23.03 23.24 8.33
CA SER A 249 23.39 24.26 9.32
C SER A 249 24.64 23.90 10.13
N ARG A 250 25.05 22.62 10.14
CA ARG A 250 26.23 22.13 10.87
C ARG A 250 27.46 21.84 9.99
N GLY A 251 27.46 22.29 8.73
CA GLY A 251 28.65 22.26 7.88
C GLY A 251 29.13 20.86 7.45
N ALA A 252 28.28 19.84 7.53
CA ALA A 252 28.67 18.47 7.16
C ALA A 252 28.81 18.31 5.64
N ASN A 253 29.96 17.78 5.19
CA ASN A 253 30.15 17.33 3.82
C ASN A 253 29.19 16.16 3.53
N ALA A 254 28.19 16.41 2.69
CA ALA A 254 27.10 15.46 2.41
C ALA A 254 27.54 14.15 1.72
N SER A 255 28.78 14.06 1.22
CA SER A 255 29.23 12.94 0.39
C SER A 255 29.26 11.58 1.12
N GLY A 256 29.67 11.54 2.39
CA GLY A 256 29.73 10.31 3.19
C GLY A 256 28.34 9.76 3.57
N PRO A 257 27.47 10.56 4.22
CA PRO A 257 26.13 10.12 4.62
C PRO A 257 25.24 9.72 3.43
N THR A 258 25.32 10.44 2.31
CA THR A 258 24.50 10.12 1.12
C THR A 258 24.92 8.81 0.45
N LEU A 259 26.22 8.49 0.40
CA LEU A 259 26.71 7.21 -0.12
C LEU A 259 26.23 6.03 0.76
N LEU A 260 26.33 6.18 2.08
CA LEU A 260 25.87 5.16 3.01
C LEU A 260 24.35 4.95 2.90
N ALA A 261 23.57 6.02 2.75
CA ALA A 261 22.12 5.92 2.56
C ALA A 261 21.76 5.17 1.28
N GLY A 262 22.41 5.50 0.16
CA GLY A 262 22.21 4.80 -1.11
C GLY A 262 22.56 3.31 -1.02
N LEU A 263 23.68 2.97 -0.35
CA LEU A 263 24.10 1.58 -0.15
C LEU A 263 23.11 0.79 0.72
N VAL A 264 22.67 1.36 1.84
CA VAL A 264 21.71 0.71 2.75
C VAL A 264 20.38 0.48 2.04
N VAL A 265 19.87 1.46 1.29
CA VAL A 265 18.65 1.31 0.50
C VAL A 265 18.79 0.22 -0.56
N PHE A 266 19.91 0.20 -1.29
CA PHE A 266 20.17 -0.81 -2.31
C PHE A 266 20.28 -2.23 -1.71
N CYS A 267 21.02 -2.38 -0.62
CA CYS A 267 21.15 -3.65 0.10
C CYS A 267 19.80 -4.13 0.62
N THR A 268 19.03 -3.26 1.28
CA THR A 268 17.69 -3.58 1.78
C THR A 268 16.75 -4.00 0.66
N ALA A 269 16.74 -3.27 -0.47
CA ALA A 269 15.93 -3.62 -1.63
C ALA A 269 16.31 -5.00 -2.22
N LYS A 270 17.60 -5.31 -2.29
CA LYS A 270 18.09 -6.62 -2.75
C LYS A 270 17.68 -7.76 -1.80
N VAL A 271 17.80 -7.55 -0.49
CA VAL A 271 17.40 -8.53 0.53
C VAL A 271 15.89 -8.75 0.48
N LEU A 272 15.09 -7.70 0.46
CA LEU A 272 13.62 -7.80 0.38
C LEU A 272 13.18 -8.50 -0.90
N ARG A 273 13.80 -8.18 -2.05
CA ARG A 273 13.50 -8.85 -3.32
C ARG A 273 13.88 -10.33 -3.32
N ALA A 274 14.95 -10.71 -2.64
CA ALA A 274 15.36 -12.12 -2.50
C ALA A 274 14.43 -12.90 -1.55
N CYS A 275 13.97 -12.26 -0.47
CA CYS A 275 13.08 -12.87 0.51
C CYS A 275 11.60 -12.82 0.10
N SER A 276 11.22 -11.98 -0.87
CA SER A 276 9.82 -11.81 -1.30
C SER A 276 9.26 -13.09 -1.91
N PRO A 277 8.26 -13.73 -1.28
CA PRO A 277 7.55 -14.84 -1.90
C PRO A 277 6.64 -14.34 -3.03
N LYS A 278 6.28 -15.23 -3.96
CA LYS A 278 5.34 -14.94 -5.04
C LYS A 278 3.90 -14.81 -4.51
N PHE A 279 3.62 -13.72 -3.77
CA PHE A 279 2.32 -13.48 -3.14
C PHE A 279 1.16 -13.53 -4.14
N GLY A 280 1.34 -12.98 -5.35
CA GLY A 280 0.30 -13.02 -6.38
C GLY A 280 -0.17 -14.43 -6.75
N LYS A 281 0.76 -15.40 -6.88
CA LYS A 281 0.40 -16.80 -7.16
C LYS A 281 -0.32 -17.43 -5.97
N LEU A 282 0.10 -17.12 -4.75
CA LEU A 282 -0.51 -17.65 -3.54
C LEU A 282 -1.94 -17.14 -3.34
N VAL A 283 -2.17 -15.85 -3.57
CA VAL A 283 -3.48 -15.20 -3.49
C VAL A 283 -4.40 -15.68 -4.62
N ALA A 284 -3.88 -15.89 -5.83
CA ALA A 284 -4.66 -16.47 -6.93
C ALA A 284 -5.14 -17.89 -6.60
N GLU A 285 -4.27 -18.72 -6.04
CA GLU A 285 -4.61 -20.08 -5.59
C GLU A 285 -5.63 -20.07 -4.43
N GLU A 286 -5.49 -19.14 -3.48
CA GLU A 286 -6.46 -18.92 -2.40
C GLU A 286 -7.85 -18.56 -2.97
N ALA A 287 -7.91 -17.59 -3.89
CA ALA A 287 -9.14 -17.16 -4.54
C ALA A 287 -9.80 -18.32 -5.32
N HIS A 288 -9.00 -19.14 -6.01
CA HIS A 288 -9.49 -20.33 -6.71
C HIS A 288 -10.11 -21.35 -5.75
N ARG A 289 -9.43 -21.70 -4.64
CA ARG A 289 -9.97 -22.64 -3.64
C ARG A 289 -11.21 -22.11 -2.93
N LYS A 290 -11.22 -20.81 -2.61
CA LYS A 290 -12.38 -20.12 -2.03
C LYS A 290 -13.57 -20.14 -3.00
N GLY A 291 -13.32 -19.90 -4.28
CA GLY A 291 -14.31 -20.01 -5.35
C GLY A 291 -14.88 -21.43 -5.47
N HIS A 292 -14.02 -22.45 -5.45
CA HIS A 292 -14.44 -23.86 -5.48
C HIS A 292 -15.29 -24.25 -4.26
N LEU A 293 -14.93 -23.79 -3.05
CA LEU A 293 -15.74 -24.01 -1.85
C LEU A 293 -17.14 -23.39 -2.00
N ARG A 294 -17.21 -22.15 -2.50
CA ARG A 294 -18.49 -21.46 -2.76
C ARG A 294 -19.31 -22.18 -3.81
N TYR A 295 -18.68 -22.69 -4.87
CA TYR A 295 -19.34 -23.48 -5.90
C TYR A 295 -19.96 -24.77 -5.33
N VAL A 296 -19.20 -25.56 -4.56
CA VAL A 296 -19.72 -26.77 -3.91
C VAL A 296 -20.90 -26.44 -3.00
N HIS A 297 -20.80 -25.35 -2.24
CA HIS A 297 -21.90 -24.92 -1.37
C HIS A 297 -23.14 -24.50 -2.17
N SER A 298 -22.97 -23.78 -3.27
CA SER A 298 -24.06 -23.40 -4.18
C SER A 298 -24.73 -24.60 -4.81
N ARG A 299 -23.95 -25.64 -5.18
CA ARG A 299 -24.46 -26.90 -5.72
C ARG A 299 -25.32 -27.64 -4.72
N ILE A 300 -24.92 -27.64 -3.44
CA ILE A 300 -25.71 -28.26 -2.36
C ILE A 300 -27.06 -27.54 -2.21
N ILE A 301 -27.09 -26.22 -2.30
CA ILE A 301 -28.33 -25.43 -2.23
C ILE A 301 -29.23 -25.75 -3.43
N ALA A 302 -28.67 -25.76 -4.64
CA ALA A 302 -29.44 -26.00 -5.87
C ALA A 302 -30.05 -27.41 -5.95
N ASN A 303 -29.36 -28.42 -5.41
CA ASN A 303 -29.81 -29.83 -5.46
C ASN A 303 -30.16 -30.36 -4.06
N ALA A 304 -30.63 -29.49 -3.16
CA ALA A 304 -30.90 -29.84 -1.77
C ALA A 304 -31.96 -30.95 -1.64
N GLU A 305 -32.98 -30.92 -2.51
CA GLU A 305 -34.06 -31.92 -2.55
C GLU A 305 -33.53 -33.30 -2.92
N GLU A 306 -32.67 -33.40 -3.94
CA GLU A 306 -32.07 -34.67 -4.37
C GLU A 306 -31.18 -35.25 -3.26
N ILE A 307 -30.35 -34.41 -2.61
CA ILE A 307 -29.48 -34.83 -1.52
C ILE A 307 -30.32 -35.34 -0.33
N ALA A 308 -31.43 -34.66 -0.02
CA ALA A 308 -32.35 -35.08 1.03
C ALA A 308 -33.05 -36.40 0.69
N PHE A 309 -33.51 -36.56 -0.55
CA PHE A 309 -34.19 -37.75 -1.05
C PHE A 309 -33.28 -39.00 -0.95
N TYR A 310 -32.03 -38.90 -1.40
CA TYR A 310 -31.05 -39.98 -1.32
C TYR A 310 -30.38 -40.13 0.06
N ARG A 311 -30.74 -39.29 1.05
CA ARG A 311 -30.09 -39.21 2.37
C ARG A 311 -28.56 -39.03 2.28
N GLY A 312 -28.07 -38.36 1.23
CA GLY A 312 -26.65 -38.19 0.88
C GLY A 312 -25.86 -37.21 1.75
N HIS A 313 -26.49 -36.57 2.74
CA HIS A 313 -25.90 -35.52 3.59
C HIS A 313 -24.50 -35.84 4.18
N LYS A 314 -24.25 -37.08 4.63
CA LYS A 314 -22.93 -37.48 5.17
C LYS A 314 -21.81 -37.45 4.12
N VAL A 315 -22.14 -37.71 2.85
CA VAL A 315 -21.18 -37.70 1.74
C VAL A 315 -20.87 -36.25 1.35
N GLU A 316 -21.90 -35.42 1.18
CA GLU A 316 -21.73 -34.00 0.88
C GLU A 316 -20.98 -33.27 2.00
N MET A 317 -21.26 -33.58 3.27
CA MET A 317 -20.51 -33.03 4.41
C MET A 317 -19.02 -33.41 4.37
N ARG A 318 -18.68 -34.67 4.06
CA ARG A 318 -17.27 -35.09 3.90
C ARG A 318 -16.59 -34.35 2.76
N GLN A 319 -17.27 -34.17 1.63
CA GLN A 319 -16.74 -33.42 0.49
C GLN A 319 -16.51 -31.95 0.83
N LEU A 320 -17.48 -31.31 1.50
CA LEU A 320 -17.37 -29.92 1.93
C LEU A 320 -16.23 -29.71 2.93
N GLN A 321 -16.10 -30.61 3.91
CA GLN A 321 -14.98 -30.60 4.85
C GLN A 321 -13.63 -30.78 4.16
N LYS A 322 -13.53 -31.64 3.14
CA LYS A 322 -12.31 -31.81 2.34
C LYS A 322 -11.93 -30.52 1.60
N CYS A 323 -12.90 -29.88 0.95
CA CYS A 323 -12.70 -28.58 0.29
C CYS A 323 -12.26 -27.49 1.28
N TYR A 324 -12.89 -27.42 2.45
CA TYR A 324 -12.54 -26.45 3.49
C TYR A 324 -11.14 -26.69 4.06
N ARG A 325 -10.76 -27.95 4.34
CA ARG A 325 -9.41 -28.29 4.82
C ARG A 325 -8.34 -27.88 3.81
N ALA A 326 -8.57 -28.10 2.51
CA ALA A 326 -7.66 -27.67 1.46
C ALA A 326 -7.52 -26.14 1.38
N LEU A 327 -8.61 -25.39 1.63
CA LEU A 327 -8.56 -23.93 1.75
C LEU A 327 -7.79 -23.50 3.01
N ALA A 328 -8.05 -24.12 4.16
CA ALA A 328 -7.39 -23.82 5.42
C ALA A 328 -5.88 -24.07 5.36
N GLU A 329 -5.44 -25.17 4.74
CA GLU A 329 -4.03 -25.47 4.54
C GLU A 329 -3.33 -24.40 3.67
N GLN A 330 -4.00 -23.95 2.59
CA GLN A 330 -3.48 -22.87 1.76
C GLN A 330 -3.38 -21.55 2.54
N MET A 331 -4.38 -21.24 3.36
CA MET A 331 -4.40 -20.04 4.19
C MET A 331 -3.29 -20.08 5.25
N ASN A 332 -3.07 -21.23 5.90
CA ASN A 332 -1.97 -21.44 6.84
C ASN A 332 -0.59 -21.29 6.18
N LEU A 333 -0.42 -21.78 4.95
CA LEU A 333 0.81 -21.59 4.19
C LEU A 333 1.05 -20.09 3.92
N ILE A 334 0.02 -19.36 3.49
CA ILE A 334 0.09 -17.91 3.26
C ILE A 334 0.46 -17.17 4.54
N LEU A 335 -0.20 -17.49 5.66
CA LEU A 335 0.08 -16.89 6.97
C LEU A 335 1.53 -17.13 7.41
N SER A 336 2.02 -18.37 7.30
CA SER A 336 3.41 -18.72 7.65
C SER A 336 4.42 -17.96 6.80
N LYS A 337 4.23 -17.90 5.47
CA LYS A 337 5.14 -17.15 4.58
C LYS A 337 5.07 -15.65 4.81
N ARG A 338 3.87 -15.11 5.06
CA ARG A 338 3.65 -13.70 5.36
C ARG A 338 4.34 -13.30 6.66
N LEU A 339 4.28 -14.12 7.71
CA LEU A 339 4.92 -13.86 8.99
C LEU A 339 6.43 -13.64 8.85
N TRP A 340 7.14 -14.56 8.19
CA TRP A 340 8.59 -14.43 7.97
C TRP A 340 8.95 -13.20 7.13
N TYR A 341 8.20 -12.94 6.06
CA TYR A 341 8.46 -11.79 5.19
C TYR A 341 8.25 -10.47 5.93
N ILE A 342 7.10 -10.31 6.62
CA ILE A 342 6.78 -9.09 7.38
C ILE A 342 7.82 -8.88 8.49
N MET A 343 8.26 -9.93 9.18
CA MET A 343 9.29 -9.81 10.21
C MET A 343 10.61 -9.23 9.66
N VAL A 344 11.09 -9.75 8.51
CA VAL A 344 12.33 -9.26 7.88
C VAL A 344 12.16 -7.83 7.37
N GLU A 345 11.01 -7.51 6.77
CA GLU A 345 10.65 -6.17 6.31
C GLU A 345 10.68 -5.15 7.44
N GLN A 346 9.98 -5.44 8.53
CA GLN A 346 9.92 -4.62 9.73
C GLN A 346 11.30 -4.45 10.37
N PHE A 347 12.09 -5.52 10.45
CA PHE A 347 13.45 -5.45 11.00
C PHE A 347 14.35 -4.51 10.21
N LEU A 348 14.35 -4.62 8.88
CA LEU A 348 15.16 -3.78 8.00
C LEU A 348 14.71 -2.32 8.02
N MET A 349 13.40 -2.06 7.93
CA MET A 349 12.87 -0.70 7.86
C MET A 349 12.93 0.04 9.20
N LYS A 350 12.61 -0.63 10.33
CA LYS A 350 12.61 0.02 11.65
C LYS A 350 13.99 0.11 12.28
N TYR A 351 14.71 -1.00 12.35
CA TYR A 351 15.94 -1.06 13.16
C TYR A 351 17.19 -0.80 12.34
N VAL A 352 17.35 -1.44 11.19
CA VAL A 352 18.57 -1.27 10.37
C VAL A 352 18.64 0.15 9.80
N TRP A 353 17.53 0.66 9.27
CA TRP A 353 17.45 2.03 8.76
C TRP A 353 17.66 3.08 9.85
N SER A 354 17.02 2.92 11.02
CA SER A 354 17.23 3.81 12.17
C SER A 354 18.68 3.77 12.67
N SER A 355 19.28 2.58 12.79
CA SER A 355 20.69 2.42 13.18
C SER A 355 21.65 3.07 12.18
N CYS A 356 21.42 2.88 10.88
CA CYS A 356 22.22 3.53 9.84
C CYS A 356 22.06 5.06 9.87
N GLY A 357 20.83 5.55 10.08
CA GLY A 357 20.56 6.98 10.26
C GLY A 357 21.28 7.56 11.48
N LEU A 358 21.31 6.83 12.60
CA LEU A 358 22.07 7.22 13.79
C LEU A 358 23.58 7.29 13.50
N VAL A 359 24.14 6.33 12.78
CA VAL A 359 25.54 6.37 12.36
C VAL A 359 25.80 7.58 11.45
N MET A 360 24.89 7.90 10.53
CA MET A 360 25.01 9.08 9.67
C MET A 360 25.02 10.40 10.45
N VAL A 361 24.26 10.50 11.53
CA VAL A 361 24.23 11.68 12.40
C VAL A 361 25.44 11.71 13.34
N ALA A 362 25.86 10.55 13.87
CA ALA A 362 26.97 10.43 14.80
C ALA A 362 28.33 10.71 14.15
N VAL A 363 28.57 10.24 12.91
CA VAL A 363 29.87 10.39 12.23
C VAL A 363 30.32 11.84 12.10
N PRO A 364 29.49 12.80 11.62
CA PRO A 364 29.85 14.21 11.62
C PRO A 364 30.10 14.77 13.01
N ILE A 365 29.30 14.40 14.02
CA ILE A 365 29.44 14.89 15.39
C ILE A 365 30.78 14.43 16.00
N ILE A 366 31.17 13.18 15.75
CA ILE A 366 32.42 12.59 16.26
C ILE A 366 33.64 13.07 15.45
N THR A 367 33.51 13.24 14.14
CA THR A 367 34.63 13.58 13.23
C THR A 367 34.86 15.09 13.11
N ALA A 368 33.89 15.94 13.43
CA ALA A 368 34.02 17.40 13.39
C ALA A 368 34.83 17.98 14.57
N THR A 369 35.66 17.18 15.24
CA THR A 369 36.64 17.63 16.24
C THR A 369 37.86 18.33 15.62
N GLY A 370 37.65 19.15 14.59
CA GLY A 370 38.67 20.05 14.02
C GLY A 370 38.98 21.28 14.88
N PHE A 371 38.55 21.31 16.14
CA PHE A 371 38.82 22.37 17.13
C PHE A 371 39.18 21.76 18.50
N ALA A 372 39.85 20.60 18.52
CA ALA A 372 40.34 19.97 19.74
C ALA A 372 41.69 20.54 20.24
N ASP A 373 42.23 21.58 19.60
CA ASP A 373 43.55 22.15 19.93
C ASP A 373 43.48 23.54 20.60
N SER A 374 42.43 23.84 21.36
CA SER A 374 42.46 25.00 22.27
C SER A 374 41.87 24.66 23.62
N GLU A 375 42.76 24.37 24.57
CA GLU A 375 42.52 24.17 26.00
C GLU A 375 41.94 25.43 26.68
N THR A 376 40.67 25.77 26.42
CA THR A 376 40.00 26.86 27.14
C THR A 376 38.64 26.46 27.69
N ALA A 377 38.55 26.55 29.01
CA ALA A 377 37.36 26.58 29.88
C ALA A 377 36.42 25.35 29.85
N ASP A 378 36.36 24.64 30.97
CA ASP A 378 35.41 23.56 31.32
C ASP A 378 33.93 23.91 31.03
N GLY A 379 33.59 25.20 31.00
CA GLY A 379 32.27 25.70 30.59
C GLY A 379 31.97 25.63 29.09
N GLN A 380 32.95 25.86 28.20
CA GLN A 380 32.74 25.78 26.74
C GLN A 380 32.59 24.33 26.28
N THR A 381 33.33 23.40 26.89
CA THR A 381 33.22 21.96 26.60
C THR A 381 31.87 21.39 27.00
N GLN A 382 31.31 21.77 28.16
CA GLN A 382 29.96 21.34 28.56
C GLN A 382 28.86 21.86 27.62
N VAL A 383 28.94 23.13 27.22
CA VAL A 383 27.97 23.74 26.27
C VAL A 383 28.03 23.06 24.90
N LEU A 384 29.23 22.75 24.41
CA LEU A 384 29.42 22.03 23.14
C LEU A 384 28.89 20.60 23.19
N VAL A 385 29.10 19.88 24.30
CA VAL A 385 28.58 18.50 24.49
C VAL A 385 27.06 18.50 24.58
N SER A 386 26.48 19.49 25.26
CA SER A 386 25.04 19.69 25.36
C SER A 386 24.38 19.92 23.99
N GLU A 387 24.93 20.84 23.18
CA GLU A 387 24.38 21.14 21.84
C GLU A 387 24.47 19.93 20.90
N ARG A 388 25.57 19.16 20.96
CA ARG A 388 25.73 17.91 20.19
C ARG A 388 24.70 16.86 20.61
N THR A 389 24.40 16.78 21.90
CA THR A 389 23.45 15.81 22.46
C THR A 389 22.00 16.18 22.11
N GLU A 390 21.64 17.47 22.13
CA GLU A 390 20.36 17.98 21.62
C GLU A 390 20.17 17.61 20.14
N ALA A 391 21.18 17.91 19.31
CA ALA A 391 21.17 17.63 17.88
C ALA A 391 21.00 16.14 17.58
N PHE A 392 21.77 15.30 18.27
CA PHE A 392 21.72 13.86 18.12
C PHE A 392 20.35 13.31 18.53
N THR A 393 19.83 13.73 19.67
CA THR A 393 18.53 13.26 20.19
C THR A 393 17.39 13.69 19.28
N THR A 394 17.41 14.93 18.80
CA THR A 394 16.40 15.46 17.87
C THR A 394 16.43 14.68 16.56
N ALA A 395 17.61 14.46 15.98
CA ALA A 395 17.76 13.70 14.73
C ALA A 395 17.34 12.23 14.90
N ARG A 396 17.66 11.60 16.04
CA ARG A 396 17.18 10.24 16.37
C ARG A 396 15.66 10.17 16.40
N ASN A 397 15.00 11.11 17.09
CA ASN A 397 13.54 11.12 17.20
C ASN A 397 12.89 11.38 15.82
N LEU A 398 13.46 12.26 15.00
CA LEU A 398 13.00 12.50 13.63
C LEU A 398 13.18 11.26 12.73
N LEU A 399 14.31 10.55 12.83
CA LEU A 399 14.57 9.32 12.08
C LEU A 399 13.61 8.19 12.48
N ALA A 400 13.34 8.02 13.78
CA ALA A 400 12.38 7.05 14.27
C ALA A 400 10.97 7.35 13.73
N SER A 401 10.53 8.61 13.82
CA SER A 401 9.24 9.06 13.28
C SER A 401 9.14 8.86 11.75
N GLY A 402 10.21 9.18 11.01
CA GLY A 402 10.26 8.96 9.56
C GLY A 402 10.21 7.48 9.17
N ALA A 403 10.85 6.60 9.93
CA ALA A 403 10.80 5.15 9.73
C ALA A 403 9.37 4.61 9.96
N ASP A 404 8.71 5.03 11.04
CA ASP A 404 7.32 4.67 11.33
C ASP A 404 6.36 5.17 10.23
N ALA A 405 6.61 6.37 9.68
CA ALA A 405 5.83 6.91 8.58
C ALA A 405 6.00 6.06 7.30
N ILE A 406 7.22 5.69 6.92
CA ILE A 406 7.47 4.83 5.76
C ILE A 406 6.84 3.45 5.92
N GLU A 407 6.92 2.88 7.12
CA GLU A 407 6.25 1.63 7.44
C GLU A 407 4.74 1.73 7.21
N ARG A 408 4.10 2.82 7.70
CA ARG A 408 2.68 3.05 7.47
C ARG A 408 2.36 3.13 5.98
N ILE A 409 3.13 3.88 5.18
CA ILE A 409 2.95 3.96 3.71
C ILE A 409 3.00 2.57 3.08
N MET A 410 3.96 1.74 3.48
CA MET A 410 4.09 0.38 2.97
C MET A 410 2.89 -0.49 3.36
N SER A 411 2.38 -0.34 4.59
CA SER A 411 1.18 -1.05 5.04
C SER A 411 -0.08 -0.59 4.29
N SER A 412 -0.20 0.70 3.95
CA SER A 412 -1.31 1.28 3.18
C SER A 412 -1.43 0.68 1.77
N TYR A 413 -0.37 0.06 1.22
CA TYR A 413 -0.46 -0.62 -0.08
C TYR A 413 -1.56 -1.69 -0.11
N LYS A 414 -1.77 -2.40 1.01
CA LYS A 414 -2.85 -3.39 1.12
C LYS A 414 -4.22 -2.72 1.04
N GLU A 415 -4.39 -1.62 1.75
CA GLU A 415 -5.63 -0.82 1.71
C GLU A 415 -5.90 -0.29 0.29
N VAL A 416 -4.86 0.12 -0.45
CA VAL A 416 -4.99 0.51 -1.87
C VAL A 416 -5.45 -0.67 -2.73
N THR A 417 -4.92 -1.88 -2.51
CA THR A 417 -5.35 -3.06 -3.27
C THR A 417 -6.80 -3.47 -2.96
N GLU A 418 -7.25 -3.32 -1.72
CA GLU A 418 -8.64 -3.55 -1.33
C GLU A 418 -9.56 -2.50 -1.94
N LEU A 419 -9.15 -1.22 -1.89
CA LEU A 419 -9.85 -0.12 -2.52
C LEU A 419 -10.02 -0.32 -4.02
N ALA A 420 -9.03 -0.89 -4.72
CA ALA A 420 -9.15 -1.21 -6.13
C ALA A 420 -10.31 -2.18 -6.40
N GLY A 421 -10.51 -3.18 -5.54
CA GLY A 421 -11.64 -4.09 -5.62
C GLY A 421 -12.99 -3.39 -5.47
N TYR A 422 -13.14 -2.51 -4.47
CA TYR A 422 -14.38 -1.73 -4.27
C TYR A 422 -14.62 -0.75 -5.42
N THR A 423 -13.58 -0.07 -5.87
CA THR A 423 -13.61 0.90 -6.98
C THR A 423 -14.12 0.23 -8.25
N THR A 424 -13.60 -0.95 -8.60
CA THR A 424 -14.06 -1.66 -9.80
C THR A 424 -15.52 -2.06 -9.71
N ARG A 425 -16.01 -2.50 -8.53
CA ARG A 425 -17.43 -2.88 -8.37
C ARG A 425 -18.35 -1.66 -8.47
N VAL A 426 -18.03 -0.58 -7.76
CA VAL A 426 -18.81 0.67 -7.80
C VAL A 426 -18.78 1.31 -9.19
N TYR A 427 -17.62 1.36 -9.84
CA TYR A 427 -17.50 1.87 -11.21
C TYR A 427 -18.31 1.06 -12.20
N ASN A 428 -18.23 -0.28 -12.14
CA ASN A 428 -19.02 -1.15 -13.00
C ASN A 428 -20.53 -0.95 -12.78
N MET A 429 -20.97 -0.72 -11.54
CA MET A 429 -22.37 -0.40 -11.24
C MET A 429 -22.82 0.87 -11.99
N PHE A 430 -22.09 1.99 -11.84
CA PHE A 430 -22.44 3.23 -12.52
C PHE A 430 -22.35 3.11 -14.05
N LEU A 431 -21.38 2.36 -14.57
CA LEU A 431 -21.24 2.10 -16.00
C LEU A 431 -22.43 1.31 -16.55
N VAL A 432 -22.86 0.24 -15.85
CA VAL A 432 -24.03 -0.55 -16.26
C VAL A 432 -25.31 0.28 -16.18
N PHE A 433 -25.49 1.10 -15.14
CA PHE A 433 -26.64 1.99 -15.05
C PHE A 433 -26.70 2.98 -16.23
N GLY A 434 -25.58 3.60 -16.59
CA GLY A 434 -25.51 4.51 -17.74
C GLY A 434 -25.71 3.82 -19.10
N GLU A 435 -25.20 2.59 -19.26
CA GLU A 435 -25.42 1.81 -20.49
C GLU A 435 -26.87 1.34 -20.63
N VAL A 436 -27.49 0.89 -19.54
CA VAL A 436 -28.90 0.49 -19.51
C VAL A 436 -29.82 1.67 -19.78
N GLN A 437 -29.48 2.86 -19.27
CA GLN A 437 -30.22 4.08 -19.57
C GLN A 437 -30.16 4.43 -21.07
N ARG A 438 -29.02 4.15 -21.72
CA ARG A 438 -28.83 4.31 -23.17
C ARG A 438 -29.42 3.16 -24.01
N GLY A 439 -30.08 2.18 -23.40
CA GLY A 439 -30.67 1.03 -24.10
C GLY A 439 -29.68 -0.07 -24.51
N VAL A 440 -28.45 -0.04 -23.99
CA VAL A 440 -27.43 -1.08 -24.28
C VAL A 440 -27.48 -2.17 -23.21
N TYR A 441 -28.06 -3.31 -23.56
CA TYR A 441 -28.21 -4.47 -22.68
C TYR A 441 -27.22 -5.57 -23.04
N LYS A 442 -26.62 -6.21 -22.01
CA LYS A 442 -25.83 -7.43 -22.20
C LYS A 442 -26.38 -8.53 -21.31
N ARG A 443 -27.03 -9.53 -21.90
CA ARG A 443 -27.35 -10.76 -21.19
C ARG A 443 -26.08 -11.57 -21.00
N SER A 444 -25.79 -11.93 -19.74
CA SER A 444 -24.82 -13.00 -19.46
C SER A 444 -25.42 -14.27 -20.06
N SER A 445 -24.76 -14.84 -21.07
CA SER A 445 -25.21 -16.07 -21.70
C SER A 445 -25.39 -17.14 -20.62
N ALA A 446 -26.64 -17.55 -20.40
CA ALA A 446 -26.95 -18.67 -19.54
C ALA A 446 -26.17 -19.88 -20.06
N SER A 447 -25.38 -20.49 -19.18
CA SER A 447 -24.76 -21.79 -19.39
C SER A 447 -25.81 -22.79 -19.87
N THR A 448 -25.78 -23.14 -21.14
CA THR A 448 -26.55 -24.26 -21.69
C THR A 448 -26.02 -25.53 -21.02
N MET A 449 -26.76 -26.07 -20.06
CA MET A 449 -26.57 -27.45 -19.61
C MET A 449 -26.75 -28.36 -20.82
N GLY A 450 -25.74 -29.19 -21.08
CA GLY A 450 -25.76 -30.12 -22.19
C GLY A 450 -26.84 -31.18 -22.01
N THR A 451 -27.75 -31.27 -22.98
CA THR A 451 -28.34 -32.54 -23.40
C THR A 451 -28.83 -32.40 -24.84
N GLY A 452 -28.30 -33.24 -25.73
CA GLY A 452 -28.95 -33.68 -26.97
C GLY A 452 -29.12 -32.65 -28.09
N GLU A 453 -28.42 -32.89 -29.18
CA GLU A 453 -28.59 -32.26 -30.50
C GLU A 453 -30.05 -31.92 -30.84
N LYS A 454 -30.39 -30.63 -30.87
CA LYS A 454 -31.41 -30.10 -31.78
C LYS A 454 -30.97 -28.73 -32.27
N LYS A 455 -30.90 -28.62 -33.60
CA LYS A 455 -30.62 -27.41 -34.39
C LYS A 455 -31.65 -26.33 -34.04
N ILE A 456 -31.32 -25.43 -33.13
CA ILE A 456 -32.15 -24.25 -32.83
C ILE A 456 -31.65 -23.12 -33.73
N VAL A 457 -32.45 -22.83 -34.75
CA VAL A 457 -32.41 -21.60 -35.54
C VAL A 457 -32.27 -20.42 -34.58
N ALA A 458 -31.25 -19.57 -34.82
CA ALA A 458 -31.05 -18.34 -34.09
C ALA A 458 -32.37 -17.56 -34.04
N ARG A 459 -33.02 -17.54 -32.86
CA ARG A 459 -34.07 -16.56 -32.60
C ARG A 459 -33.39 -15.19 -32.61
N PRO A 460 -33.95 -14.20 -33.32
CA PRO A 460 -33.36 -12.88 -33.35
C PRO A 460 -33.26 -12.37 -31.91
N GLU A 461 -32.15 -11.72 -31.59
CA GLU A 461 -32.03 -10.92 -30.39
C GLU A 461 -33.31 -10.08 -30.27
N MET A 462 -34.12 -10.30 -29.23
CA MET A 462 -35.27 -9.43 -28.96
C MET A 462 -34.70 -8.07 -28.55
N HIS A 463 -34.49 -7.22 -29.54
CA HIS A 463 -34.37 -5.78 -29.35
C HIS A 463 -35.76 -5.31 -28.95
N ILE A 464 -35.98 -5.11 -27.64
CA ILE A 464 -37.19 -4.46 -27.16
C ILE A 464 -37.00 -2.98 -27.50
N ASP A 465 -37.44 -2.60 -28.70
CA ASP A 465 -37.54 -1.21 -29.11
C ASP A 465 -38.86 -0.62 -28.58
N GLY A 466 -38.73 0.43 -27.76
CA GLY A 466 -39.83 1.23 -27.27
C GLY A 466 -39.72 1.57 -25.78
N PRO A 467 -40.06 2.80 -25.36
CA PRO A 467 -40.17 3.12 -23.95
C PRO A 467 -41.25 2.24 -23.31
N LEU A 468 -40.96 1.71 -22.12
CA LEU A 468 -41.91 0.93 -21.33
C LEU A 468 -43.16 1.79 -21.05
N GLU A 469 -44.30 1.43 -21.65
CA GLU A 469 -45.57 2.12 -21.42
C GLU A 469 -46.08 1.82 -20.00
N ILE A 470 -46.12 2.85 -19.15
CA ILE A 470 -46.72 2.77 -17.82
C ILE A 470 -48.25 2.80 -17.99
N LYS A 471 -48.88 1.62 -17.96
CA LYS A 471 -50.35 1.47 -18.05
C LYS A 471 -51.08 1.59 -16.71
N GLY A 472 -50.37 1.81 -15.60
CA GLY A 472 -50.94 1.89 -14.26
C GLY A 472 -50.70 3.25 -13.61
N ARG A 473 -51.73 3.83 -12.98
CA ARG A 473 -51.63 5.04 -12.16
C ARG A 473 -51.50 4.59 -10.69
N LEU A 474 -50.38 4.90 -10.04
CA LEU A 474 -50.21 4.69 -8.59
C LEU A 474 -51.17 5.63 -7.85
N SER A 475 -52.11 5.09 -7.08
CA SER A 475 -52.87 5.87 -6.11
C SER A 475 -51.93 6.20 -4.94
N GLU A 476 -51.64 7.47 -4.74
CA GLU A 476 -50.92 7.95 -3.55
C GLU A 476 -51.72 7.57 -2.30
N ILE A 477 -51.09 6.88 -1.35
CA ILE A 477 -51.63 6.53 -0.03
C ILE A 477 -51.12 7.55 0.99
#